data_AF-A0A1F8TI30-F1
#
_entry.id   AF-A0A1F8TI30-F1
#
_cell.length_a   1.000
_cell.length_b   1.000
_cell.length_c   1.000
_cell.angle_alpha   90.00
_cell.angle_beta   90.00
_cell.angle_gamma   90.00
#
_symmetry.space_group_name_H-M   'P 1'
#
loop_
_entity.id
_entity.type
_entity.pdbx_description
1 polymer ?
#
loop_
_entity_poly.entity_id
_entity_poly.type
_entity_poly.pdbx_seq_one_letter_code
_entity_poly.pdbx_strand_id
1 'polypeptide(L)'
;MNEELKKQYKERYMQAKQIGVKFWPDIIYKDLVASALIFVLLLLLATFIGVAQEPKADPSDAAYLPRPEWYFLFLFKFLAIYGQIPVLGKIEFLATTIVPGIAVGLLFLLPFLDRSPYRHFSKRGLALAIMTLLVVTVVGLTLIADIPTDKLGVLQFLAGLALPGLGLLALVLIPIFVKKSTNRVLAWTTGIASILILGLAIAVLVFTPPAEATEEAALAGTLPEQILLGQDLYGVNCVECHGADGEGGEIKGVEGLEGVIVKAINSQDEMYTRSDDTLFQIIAYGQPNLGMIPFGRAYGGELGTSDIEYIVNFMRYTWDDRAELPAEVTAANTMPTLGPDEVPSFDVHIQPIAKRYCVSCHRAGKKNNNYIMGTYADMINSGDNAPVMVAGDMNSILIQMLHRVEDLEAGGPMPPTKALKPELIEIFERWVMAGMPETAEQAAALSGAAGGGTTAPTEAAPSLYPAPAGATADITPTPYP
;
A
#
# COMPACT_ATOMS: atom_id res chain seq x y z
N MET A 1 -29.76 -5.12 52.55
CA MET A 1 -29.85 -6.56 52.22
C MET A 1 -30.64 -7.24 53.33
N ASN A 2 -31.73 -7.93 53.02
CA ASN A 2 -32.59 -8.58 54.02
C ASN A 2 -31.81 -9.68 54.78
N GLU A 3 -32.07 -9.88 56.08
CA GLU A 3 -31.33 -10.83 56.93
C GLU A 3 -31.46 -12.29 56.44
N GLU A 4 -32.63 -12.63 55.90
CA GLU A 4 -32.92 -13.89 55.21
C GLU A 4 -31.91 -14.18 54.07
N LEU A 5 -31.63 -13.15 53.26
CA LEU A 5 -30.76 -13.27 52.08
C LEU A 5 -29.29 -13.47 52.49
N LYS A 6 -28.86 -12.83 53.58
CA LYS A 6 -27.53 -13.03 54.17
C LYS A 6 -27.34 -14.47 54.63
N LYS A 7 -28.35 -15.03 55.30
CA LYS A 7 -28.31 -16.41 55.81
C LYS A 7 -28.23 -17.42 54.66
N GLN A 8 -29.09 -17.30 53.66
CA GLN A 8 -29.05 -18.15 52.45
C GLN A 8 -27.71 -18.05 51.70
N TYR A 9 -27.13 -16.85 51.60
CA TYR A 9 -25.81 -16.67 51.00
C TYR A 9 -24.72 -17.39 51.80
N LYS A 10 -24.75 -17.28 53.13
CA LYS A 10 -23.77 -17.90 54.01
C LYS A 10 -23.85 -19.42 53.93
N GLU A 11 -25.05 -19.99 53.90
CA GLU A 11 -25.25 -21.44 53.70
C GLU A 11 -24.72 -21.91 52.36
N ARG A 12 -25.06 -21.22 51.26
CA ARG A 12 -24.54 -21.55 49.92
C ARG A 12 -23.02 -21.42 49.84
N TYR A 13 -22.46 -20.39 50.46
CA TYR A 13 -21.01 -20.20 50.52
C TYR A 13 -20.33 -21.34 51.30
N MET A 14 -20.90 -21.74 52.44
CA MET A 14 -20.36 -22.85 53.24
C MET A 14 -20.48 -24.18 52.50
N GLN A 15 -21.60 -24.43 51.79
CA GLN A 15 -21.75 -25.59 50.91
C GLN A 15 -20.73 -25.58 49.75
N ALA A 16 -20.55 -24.46 49.06
CA ALA A 16 -19.56 -24.34 47.99
C ALA A 16 -18.13 -24.51 48.49
N LYS A 17 -17.84 -24.03 49.72
CA LYS A 17 -16.54 -24.20 50.38
C LYS A 17 -16.29 -25.65 50.79
N GLN A 18 -17.34 -26.42 51.11
CA GLN A 18 -17.26 -27.85 51.39
C GLN A 18 -17.02 -28.68 50.12
N ILE A 19 -17.52 -28.22 48.97
CA ILE A 19 -17.29 -28.85 47.65
C ILE A 19 -15.96 -28.39 47.01
N GLY A 20 -15.36 -27.31 47.53
CA GLY A 20 -14.36 -26.47 46.85
C GLY A 20 -13.18 -27.21 46.21
N VAL A 21 -12.92 -26.85 44.94
CA VAL A 21 -11.76 -27.27 44.16
C VAL A 21 -10.49 -26.73 44.80
N LYS A 22 -9.41 -27.52 44.90
CA LYS A 22 -8.17 -27.05 45.53
C LYS A 22 -7.44 -26.09 44.61
N PHE A 23 -6.85 -25.03 45.16
CA PHE A 23 -5.99 -24.15 44.38
C PHE A 23 -4.82 -24.92 43.73
N TRP A 24 -4.15 -25.75 44.53
CA TRP A 24 -3.18 -26.72 44.06
C TRP A 24 -3.68 -28.15 44.31
N PRO A 25 -3.67 -29.04 43.31
CA PRO A 25 -3.13 -28.85 41.95
C PRO A 25 -4.17 -28.35 40.92
N ASP A 26 -5.46 -28.38 41.25
CA ASP A 26 -6.53 -28.35 40.24
C ASP A 26 -6.64 -27.03 39.46
N ILE A 27 -6.50 -25.87 40.11
CA ILE A 27 -6.56 -24.56 39.44
C ILE A 27 -5.28 -24.31 38.65
N ILE A 28 -4.12 -24.56 39.26
CA ILE A 28 -2.82 -24.38 38.58
C ILE A 28 -2.70 -25.26 37.33
N TYR A 29 -3.21 -26.50 37.37
CA TYR A 29 -3.24 -27.36 36.19
C TYR A 29 -4.10 -26.74 35.06
N LYS A 30 -5.28 -26.21 35.38
CA LYS A 30 -6.13 -25.53 34.39
C LYS A 30 -5.47 -24.28 33.82
N ASP A 31 -4.82 -23.48 34.67
CA ASP A 31 -4.10 -22.28 34.26
C ASP A 31 -2.90 -22.64 33.37
N LEU A 32 -2.18 -23.72 33.67
CA LEU A 32 -1.09 -24.23 32.84
C LEU A 32 -1.59 -24.69 31.47
N VAL A 33 -2.69 -25.45 31.42
CA VAL A 33 -3.29 -25.89 30.15
C VAL A 33 -3.77 -24.69 29.34
N ALA A 34 -4.48 -23.73 29.96
CA ALA A 34 -4.99 -22.55 29.26
C ALA A 34 -3.85 -21.65 28.74
N SER A 35 -2.84 -21.40 29.56
CA SER A 35 -1.67 -20.60 29.16
C SER A 35 -0.85 -21.29 28.08
N ALA A 36 -0.66 -22.61 28.15
CA ALA A 36 -0.02 -23.39 27.09
C ALA A 36 -0.79 -23.32 25.78
N LEU A 37 -2.13 -23.43 25.81
CA LEU A 37 -2.96 -23.30 24.61
C LEU A 37 -2.86 -21.90 23.98
N ILE A 38 -2.89 -20.84 24.80
CA ILE A 38 -2.70 -19.47 24.31
C ILE A 38 -1.30 -19.29 23.73
N PHE A 39 -0.27 -19.83 24.39
CA PHE A 39 1.11 -19.75 23.90
C PHE A 39 1.29 -20.48 22.55
N VAL A 40 0.74 -21.68 22.41
CA VAL A 40 0.75 -22.41 21.14
C VAL A 40 0.00 -21.63 20.07
N LEU A 41 -1.17 -21.05 20.39
CA LEU A 41 -1.91 -20.21 19.45
C LEU A 41 -1.08 -19.00 18.97
N LEU A 42 -0.41 -18.30 19.89
CA LEU A 42 0.45 -17.17 19.56
C LEU A 42 1.65 -17.59 18.71
N LEU A 43 2.27 -18.74 19.00
CA LEU A 43 3.34 -19.29 18.17
C LEU A 43 2.84 -19.60 16.75
N LEU A 44 1.69 -20.24 16.61
CA LEU A 44 1.11 -20.55 15.29
C LEU A 44 0.79 -19.27 14.51
N LEU A 45 0.20 -18.26 15.15
CA LEU A 45 -0.07 -16.97 14.51
C LEU A 45 1.24 -16.30 14.08
N ALA A 46 2.26 -16.29 14.94
CA ALA A 46 3.56 -15.69 14.62
C ALA A 46 4.28 -16.43 13.49
N THR A 47 4.19 -17.76 13.41
CA THR A 47 4.87 -18.54 12.37
C THR A 47 4.14 -18.56 11.03
N PHE A 48 2.80 -18.53 11.03
CA PHE A 48 2.00 -18.71 9.80
C PHE A 48 1.36 -17.42 9.27
N ILE A 49 1.10 -16.43 10.12
CA ILE A 49 0.55 -15.13 9.71
C ILE A 49 1.63 -14.04 9.74
N GLY A 50 2.56 -14.12 10.70
CA GLY A 50 3.62 -13.13 10.87
C GLY A 50 3.10 -11.77 11.36
N VAL A 51 3.97 -10.76 11.30
CA VAL A 51 3.65 -9.36 11.62
C VAL A 51 4.00 -8.53 10.39
N ALA A 52 3.12 -7.59 10.03
CA ALA A 52 3.38 -6.64 8.95
C ALA A 52 4.71 -5.91 9.21
N GLN A 53 5.61 -5.92 8.22
CA GLN A 53 6.89 -5.21 8.33
C GLN A 53 6.64 -3.75 7.97
N GLU A 54 6.88 -2.86 8.92
CA GLU A 54 6.93 -1.43 8.65
C GLU A 54 8.35 -1.04 8.20
N PRO A 55 8.49 -0.03 7.32
CA PRO A 55 9.79 0.46 6.92
C PRO A 55 10.54 0.97 8.14
N LYS A 56 11.86 0.97 8.04
CA LYS A 56 12.71 1.58 9.05
C LYS A 56 12.37 3.07 9.16
N ALA A 57 12.33 3.57 10.39
CA ALA A 57 11.97 4.96 10.64
C ALA A 57 12.90 5.93 9.88
N ASP A 58 12.30 6.75 9.02
CA ASP A 58 12.98 7.79 8.26
C ASP A 58 12.59 9.18 8.76
N PRO A 59 13.49 9.93 9.42
CA PRO A 59 13.20 11.28 9.90
C PRO A 59 13.09 12.33 8.78
N SER A 60 13.46 11.98 7.53
CA SER A 60 13.34 12.83 6.35
C SER A 60 12.07 12.58 5.55
N ASP A 61 11.29 11.55 5.88
CA ASP A 61 10.01 11.26 5.23
C ASP A 61 8.84 11.92 5.98
N ALA A 62 8.42 13.08 5.49
CA ALA A 62 7.23 13.77 5.98
C ALA A 62 5.92 13.23 5.38
N ALA A 63 5.98 12.30 4.41
CA ALA A 63 4.82 11.68 3.79
C ALA A 63 4.35 10.43 4.54
N TYR A 64 5.16 9.86 5.44
CA TYR A 64 4.74 8.77 6.32
C TYR A 64 3.54 9.20 7.15
N LEU A 65 2.42 8.47 7.03
CA LEU A 65 1.22 8.65 7.83
C LEU A 65 1.28 7.69 9.03
N PRO A 66 1.75 8.12 10.21
CA PRO A 66 1.84 7.24 11.37
C PRO A 66 0.44 6.83 11.82
N ARG A 67 0.07 5.57 11.57
CA ARG A 67 -1.13 4.96 12.14
C ARG A 67 -0.76 4.21 13.41
N PRO A 68 -1.55 4.33 14.49
CA PRO A 68 -1.29 3.56 15.70
C PRO A 68 -1.73 2.11 15.53
N GLU A 69 -1.30 1.26 16.45
CA GLU A 69 -1.61 -0.16 16.41
C GLU A 69 -3.11 -0.43 16.61
N TRP A 70 -3.56 -1.62 16.19
CA TRP A 70 -4.98 -1.99 16.12
C TRP A 70 -5.77 -1.75 17.43
N TYR A 71 -5.12 -1.91 18.59
CA TYR A 71 -5.74 -1.69 19.90
C TYR A 71 -5.94 -0.20 20.25
N PHE A 72 -5.36 0.72 19.48
CA PHE A 72 -5.55 2.17 19.62
C PHE A 72 -6.32 2.81 18.45
N LEU A 73 -6.67 2.05 17.41
CA LEU A 73 -7.42 2.56 16.26
C LEU A 73 -8.76 3.23 16.65
N PHE A 74 -9.47 2.70 17.64
CA PHE A 74 -10.70 3.33 18.11
C PHE A 74 -10.45 4.72 18.71
N LEU A 75 -9.32 4.90 19.40
CA LEU A 75 -8.95 6.16 20.04
C LEU A 75 -8.47 7.16 19.00
N PHE A 76 -7.68 6.71 18.04
CA PHE A 76 -7.31 7.48 16.85
C PHE A 76 -8.54 8.02 16.13
N LYS A 77 -9.49 7.13 15.84
CA LYS A 77 -10.71 7.50 15.13
C LYS A 77 -11.60 8.44 15.94
N PHE A 78 -11.71 8.18 17.25
CA PHE A 78 -12.41 9.06 18.17
C PHE A 78 -11.81 10.48 18.17
N LEU A 79 -10.48 10.60 18.21
CA LEU A 79 -9.78 11.88 18.18
C LEU A 79 -9.98 12.61 16.85
N ALA A 80 -9.91 11.87 15.73
CA ALA A 80 -10.16 12.42 14.40
C ALA A 80 -11.60 13.00 14.28
N ILE A 81 -12.60 12.27 14.77
CA ILE A 81 -14.00 12.73 14.81
C ILE A 81 -14.16 13.94 15.76
N TYR A 82 -13.49 13.91 16.91
CA TYR A 82 -13.51 15.02 17.86
C TYR A 82 -12.93 16.32 17.26
N GLY A 83 -11.88 16.21 16.46
CA GLY A 83 -11.26 17.33 15.74
C GLY A 83 -12.22 18.08 14.81
N GLN A 84 -13.29 17.43 14.33
CA GLN A 84 -14.28 18.06 13.45
C GLN A 84 -15.22 19.05 14.17
N ILE A 85 -15.24 19.06 15.51
CA ILE A 85 -16.17 19.91 16.25
C ILE A 85 -15.66 21.37 16.21
N PRO A 86 -16.40 22.34 15.65
CA PRO A 86 -15.91 23.69 15.29
C PRO A 86 -15.32 24.57 16.42
N VAL A 87 -15.33 24.10 17.67
CA VAL A 87 -14.84 24.80 18.86
C VAL A 87 -14.07 23.86 19.79
N LEU A 88 -14.64 22.68 20.06
CA LEU A 88 -14.03 21.66 20.94
C LEU A 88 -12.82 20.99 20.30
N GLY A 89 -12.81 20.80 18.97
CA GLY A 89 -11.72 20.13 18.25
C GLY A 89 -10.36 20.83 18.37
N LYS A 90 -10.34 22.13 18.69
CA LYS A 90 -9.10 22.89 18.93
C LYS A 90 -8.46 22.61 20.29
N ILE A 91 -9.16 21.92 21.20
CA ILE A 91 -8.70 21.61 22.55
C ILE A 91 -8.44 20.11 22.66
N GLU A 92 -7.42 19.64 21.95
CA GLU A 92 -7.07 18.21 21.89
C GLU A 92 -6.79 17.61 23.28
N PHE A 93 -6.28 18.41 24.23
CA PHE A 93 -6.05 18.00 25.62
C PHE A 93 -7.32 17.45 26.31
N LEU A 94 -8.50 17.98 25.97
CA LEU A 94 -9.76 17.53 26.56
C LEU A 94 -10.07 16.08 26.15
N ALA A 95 -9.91 15.77 24.86
CA ALA A 95 -10.17 14.44 24.32
C ALA A 95 -9.09 13.42 24.70
N THR A 96 -7.82 13.82 24.74
CA THR A 96 -6.68 12.92 24.95
C THR A 96 -6.35 12.65 26.41
N THR A 97 -6.56 13.63 27.30
CA THR A 97 -6.17 13.52 28.71
C THR A 97 -7.36 13.47 29.65
N ILE A 98 -8.29 14.42 29.51
CA ILE A 98 -9.42 14.54 30.45
C ILE A 98 -10.42 13.40 30.27
N VAL A 99 -10.83 13.07 29.04
CA VAL A 99 -11.82 12.01 28.79
C VAL A 99 -11.32 10.63 29.28
N PRO A 100 -10.13 10.14 28.90
CA PRO A 100 -9.57 8.90 29.46
C PRO A 100 -9.38 8.99 30.98
N GLY A 101 -8.92 10.13 31.49
CA GLY A 101 -8.78 10.37 32.93
C GLY A 101 -10.09 10.23 33.69
N ILE A 102 -11.20 10.77 33.17
CA ILE A 102 -12.54 10.60 33.72
C ILE A 102 -12.97 9.14 33.63
N ALA A 103 -12.75 8.46 32.51
CA ALA A 103 -13.11 7.05 32.35
C ALA A 103 -12.38 6.16 33.37
N VAL A 104 -11.07 6.34 33.54
CA VAL A 104 -10.26 5.63 34.55
C VAL A 104 -10.71 6.01 35.96
N GLY A 105 -10.98 7.30 36.22
CA GLY A 105 -11.51 7.76 37.51
C GLY A 105 -12.86 7.13 37.86
N LEU A 106 -13.78 7.00 36.89
CA LEU A 106 -15.06 6.33 37.05
C LEU A 106 -14.90 4.83 37.28
N LEU A 107 -13.96 4.17 36.59
CA LEU A 107 -13.64 2.76 36.82
C LEU A 107 -13.04 2.54 38.22
N PHE A 108 -12.15 3.43 38.67
CA PHE A 108 -11.58 3.40 40.01
C PHE A 108 -12.64 3.62 41.09
N LEU A 109 -13.57 4.55 40.87
CA LEU A 109 -14.67 4.83 41.78
C LEU A 109 -15.83 3.82 41.64
N LEU A 110 -15.79 2.92 40.66
CA LEU A 110 -16.85 1.96 40.36
C LEU A 110 -17.29 1.13 41.58
N PRO A 111 -16.39 0.65 42.48
CA PRO A 111 -16.80 -0.07 43.69
C PRO A 111 -17.67 0.75 44.65
N PHE A 112 -17.56 2.08 44.60
CA PHE A 112 -18.34 3.01 45.46
C PHE A 112 -19.60 3.52 44.75
N LEU A 113 -19.53 3.67 43.42
CA LEU A 113 -20.64 4.08 42.56
C LEU A 113 -21.68 2.95 42.46
N ASP A 114 -21.26 1.68 42.33
CA ASP A 114 -22.19 0.57 42.25
C ASP A 114 -22.65 0.08 43.63
N ARG A 115 -23.88 0.45 43.98
CA ARG A 115 -24.55 0.06 45.23
C ARG A 115 -25.37 -1.24 45.11
N SER A 116 -25.25 -1.97 44.01
CA SER A 116 -26.00 -3.21 43.78
C SER A 116 -25.67 -4.27 44.83
N PRO A 117 -26.69 -4.90 45.45
CA PRO A 117 -26.47 -5.99 46.40
C PRO A 117 -26.06 -7.31 45.73
N TYR A 118 -26.09 -7.38 44.39
CA TYR A 118 -25.78 -8.58 43.62
C TYR A 118 -24.38 -8.53 43.01
N ARG A 119 -23.56 -9.56 43.28
CA ARG A 119 -22.20 -9.68 42.70
C ARG A 119 -22.19 -10.29 41.30
N HIS A 120 -23.12 -11.20 40.99
CA HIS A 120 -23.15 -11.89 39.70
C HIS A 120 -23.48 -10.92 38.56
N PHE A 121 -22.66 -10.94 37.49
CA PHE A 121 -22.74 -9.96 36.40
C PHE A 121 -24.13 -9.89 35.76
N SER A 122 -24.78 -11.02 35.52
CA SER A 122 -26.10 -11.09 34.86
C SER A 122 -27.23 -10.36 35.61
N LYS A 123 -27.04 -10.07 36.91
CA LYS A 123 -28.02 -9.31 37.71
C LYS A 123 -27.73 -7.80 37.75
N ARG A 124 -26.60 -7.36 37.20
CA ARG A 124 -26.16 -5.95 37.14
C ARG A 124 -26.53 -5.34 35.79
N GLY A 125 -27.84 -5.18 35.54
CA GLY A 125 -28.36 -4.74 34.24
C GLY A 125 -27.78 -3.43 33.73
N LEU A 126 -27.59 -2.43 34.61
CA LEU A 126 -26.99 -1.14 34.24
C LEU A 126 -25.50 -1.27 33.88
N ALA A 127 -24.71 -1.98 34.68
CA ALA A 127 -23.29 -2.17 34.41
C ALA A 127 -23.07 -2.93 33.09
N LEU A 128 -23.86 -3.98 32.84
CA LEU A 128 -23.83 -4.70 31.57
C LEU A 128 -24.24 -3.82 30.39
N ALA A 129 -25.30 -3.04 30.53
CA ALA A 129 -25.76 -2.11 29.49
C ALA A 129 -24.65 -1.10 29.10
N ILE A 130 -24.03 -0.46 30.09
CA ILE A 130 -22.95 0.52 29.86
C ILE A 130 -21.73 -0.16 29.23
N MET A 131 -21.29 -1.31 29.76
CA MET A 131 -20.13 -2.02 29.23
C MET A 131 -20.36 -2.50 27.79
N THR A 132 -21.54 -3.04 27.48
CA THR A 132 -21.90 -3.45 26.12
C THR A 132 -21.87 -2.26 25.16
N LEU A 133 -22.45 -1.12 25.55
CA LEU A 133 -22.44 0.08 24.71
C LEU A 133 -21.01 0.59 24.45
N LEU A 134 -20.15 0.60 25.47
CA LEU A 134 -18.74 1.00 25.33
C LEU A 134 -17.98 0.05 24.39
N VAL A 135 -18.11 -1.26 24.57
CA VAL A 135 -17.43 -2.25 23.71
C VAL A 135 -17.90 -2.14 22.27
N VAL A 136 -19.21 -1.98 22.03
CA VAL A 136 -19.75 -1.81 20.68
C VAL A 136 -19.26 -0.51 20.05
N THR A 137 -19.11 0.56 20.83
CA THR A 137 -18.54 1.82 20.36
C THR A 137 -17.07 1.65 19.97
N VAL A 138 -16.27 0.96 20.79
CA VAL A 138 -14.87 0.65 20.47
C VAL A 138 -14.78 -0.14 19.17
N VAL A 139 -15.55 -1.22 19.02
CA VAL A 139 -15.58 -2.04 17.80
C VAL A 139 -16.02 -1.20 16.59
N GLY A 140 -17.10 -0.43 16.71
CA GLY A 140 -17.60 0.40 15.61
C GLY A 140 -16.58 1.45 15.15
N LEU A 141 -15.88 2.09 16.09
CA LEU A 141 -14.81 3.05 15.80
C LEU A 141 -13.58 2.37 15.18
N THR A 142 -13.15 1.22 15.69
CA THR A 142 -12.04 0.44 15.10
C THR A 142 -12.35 0.05 13.65
N LEU A 143 -13.59 -0.36 13.36
CA LEU A 143 -14.00 -0.76 12.01
C LEU A 143 -13.91 0.38 10.99
N ILE A 144 -14.19 1.62 11.38
CA ILE A 144 -14.16 2.78 10.48
C ILE A 144 -12.88 3.61 10.61
N ALA A 145 -11.86 3.10 11.32
CA ALA A 145 -10.67 3.87 11.67
C ALA A 145 -9.89 4.36 10.45
N ASP A 146 -9.84 3.54 9.40
CA ASP A 146 -9.06 3.84 8.19
C ASP A 146 -9.74 4.80 7.22
N ILE A 147 -11.02 5.10 7.45
CA ILE A 147 -11.79 5.95 6.57
C ILE A 147 -11.53 7.41 6.93
N PRO A 148 -11.14 8.29 5.99
CA PRO A 148 -11.01 9.72 6.24
C PRO A 148 -12.30 10.36 6.77
N THR A 149 -12.21 11.30 7.70
CA THR A 149 -13.40 11.88 8.37
C THR A 149 -14.20 12.86 7.50
N ASP A 150 -13.64 13.33 6.39
CA ASP A 150 -14.32 14.12 5.36
C ASP A 150 -15.35 13.28 4.58
N LYS A 151 -15.08 11.99 4.37
CA LYS A 151 -16.00 11.06 3.68
C LYS A 151 -17.11 10.59 4.62
N LEU A 152 -18.36 10.97 4.35
CA LEU A 152 -19.52 10.63 5.20
C LEU A 152 -19.34 11.05 6.68
N GLY A 153 -18.63 12.16 6.93
CA GLY A 153 -18.25 12.59 8.28
C GLY A 153 -19.39 12.69 9.29
N VAL A 154 -20.60 13.08 8.84
CA VAL A 154 -21.79 13.13 9.70
C VAL A 154 -22.15 11.73 10.23
N LEU A 155 -22.10 10.69 9.40
CA LEU A 155 -22.40 9.32 9.84
C LEU A 155 -21.36 8.82 10.83
N GLN A 156 -20.08 9.13 10.57
CA GLN A 156 -18.98 8.78 11.48
C GLN A 156 -19.13 9.48 12.84
N PHE A 157 -19.48 10.77 12.84
CA PHE A 157 -19.77 11.53 14.05
C PHE A 157 -20.95 10.95 14.85
N LEU A 158 -22.02 10.57 14.15
CA LEU A 158 -23.19 9.95 14.78
C LEU A 158 -22.85 8.60 15.41
N ALA A 159 -22.13 7.73 14.68
CA ALA A 159 -21.74 6.41 15.15
C ALA A 159 -20.72 6.47 16.30
N GLY A 160 -19.72 7.35 16.19
CA GLY A 160 -18.56 7.39 17.07
C GLY A 160 -18.71 8.25 18.33
N LEU A 161 -19.58 9.27 18.31
CA LEU A 161 -19.69 10.23 19.41
C LEU A 161 -21.13 10.50 19.85
N ALA A 162 -22.03 10.84 18.92
CA ALA A 162 -23.37 11.27 19.29
C ALA A 162 -24.23 10.13 19.87
N LEU A 163 -24.31 8.98 19.18
CA LEU A 163 -25.08 7.83 19.64
C LEU A 163 -24.50 7.19 20.92
N PRO A 164 -23.17 6.97 21.04
CA PRO A 164 -22.58 6.52 22.29
C PRO A 164 -22.84 7.48 23.44
N GLY A 165 -22.65 8.79 23.23
CA GLY A 165 -22.86 9.82 24.25
C GLY A 165 -24.31 9.91 24.73
N LEU A 166 -25.27 9.97 23.78
CA LEU A 166 -26.70 9.98 24.10
C LEU A 166 -27.15 8.66 24.73
N GLY A 167 -26.61 7.53 24.28
CA GLY A 167 -26.86 6.21 24.85
C GLY A 167 -26.39 6.12 26.30
N LEU A 168 -25.16 6.53 26.60
CA LEU A 168 -24.64 6.57 27.96
C LEU A 168 -25.46 7.49 28.87
N LEU A 169 -25.82 8.68 28.37
CA LEU A 169 -26.67 9.62 29.10
C LEU A 169 -28.04 9.00 29.40
N ALA A 170 -28.68 8.37 28.41
CA ALA A 170 -29.94 7.67 28.61
C ALA A 170 -29.82 6.54 29.65
N LEU A 171 -28.76 5.72 29.59
CA LEU A 171 -28.52 4.63 30.54
C LEU A 171 -28.35 5.12 31.98
N VAL A 172 -27.77 6.31 32.18
CA VAL A 172 -27.64 6.93 33.52
C VAL A 172 -28.97 7.52 34.00
N LEU A 173 -29.79 8.09 33.10
CA LEU A 173 -31.07 8.71 33.47
C LEU A 173 -32.20 7.68 33.69
N ILE A 174 -32.23 6.58 32.94
CA ILE A 174 -33.29 5.56 33.01
C ILE A 174 -33.54 5.04 34.44
N PRO A 175 -32.53 4.66 35.25
CA PRO A 175 -32.75 4.22 36.63
C PRO A 175 -33.35 5.29 37.55
N ILE A 176 -33.14 6.58 37.23
CA ILE A 176 -33.61 7.72 38.03
C ILE A 176 -35.12 7.92 37.78
N PHE A 177 -35.54 7.89 36.53
CA PHE A 177 -36.92 8.19 36.13
C PHE A 177 -37.82 6.96 35.98
N VAL A 178 -37.27 5.81 35.62
CA VAL A 178 -38.00 4.57 35.34
C VAL A 178 -37.74 3.54 36.44
N LYS A 179 -38.62 3.48 37.43
CA LYS A 179 -38.53 2.52 38.55
C LYS A 179 -39.10 1.14 38.23
N LYS A 180 -40.03 1.04 37.27
CA LYS A 180 -40.69 -0.22 36.86
C LYS A 180 -40.06 -0.75 35.57
N SER A 181 -39.73 -2.04 35.52
CA SER A 181 -39.17 -2.70 34.33
C SER A 181 -37.81 -2.13 33.84
N THR A 182 -37.06 -1.48 34.73
CA THR A 182 -35.78 -0.79 34.45
C THR A 182 -34.81 -1.67 33.66
N ASN A 183 -34.58 -2.92 34.06
CA ASN A 183 -33.64 -3.81 33.37
C ASN A 183 -34.04 -4.14 31.93
N ARG A 184 -35.34 -4.26 31.63
CA ARG A 184 -35.79 -4.47 30.25
C ARG A 184 -35.57 -3.22 29.42
N VAL A 185 -35.91 -2.04 29.97
CA VAL A 185 -35.70 -0.76 29.27
C VAL A 185 -34.22 -0.54 28.99
N LEU A 186 -33.34 -0.76 29.97
CA LEU A 186 -31.88 -0.71 29.79
C LEU A 186 -31.39 -1.66 28.69
N ALA A 187 -31.90 -2.89 28.65
CA ALA A 187 -31.53 -3.84 27.61
C ALA A 187 -31.98 -3.39 26.22
N TRP A 188 -33.22 -2.90 26.08
CA TRP A 188 -33.75 -2.38 24.81
C TRP A 188 -32.99 -1.14 24.34
N THR A 189 -32.73 -0.17 25.22
CA THR A 189 -31.98 1.03 24.85
C THR A 189 -30.56 0.69 24.41
N THR A 190 -29.89 -0.22 25.11
CA THR A 190 -28.55 -0.67 24.74
C THR A 190 -28.57 -1.41 23.41
N GLY A 191 -29.53 -2.31 23.20
CA GLY A 191 -29.66 -3.07 21.95
C GLY A 191 -29.89 -2.15 20.75
N ILE A 192 -30.83 -1.21 20.86
CA ILE A 192 -31.13 -0.25 19.78
C ILE A 192 -29.91 0.63 19.49
N ALA A 193 -29.29 1.22 20.53
CA ALA A 193 -28.10 2.06 20.36
C ALA A 193 -26.95 1.27 19.72
N SER A 194 -26.72 0.03 20.14
CA SER A 194 -25.65 -0.83 19.59
C SER A 194 -25.89 -1.16 18.11
N ILE A 195 -27.13 -1.49 17.75
CA ILE A 195 -27.51 -1.77 16.35
C ILE A 195 -27.33 -0.52 15.49
N LEU A 196 -27.70 0.66 15.99
CA LEU A 196 -27.52 1.92 15.26
C LEU A 196 -26.04 2.28 15.08
N ILE A 197 -25.21 2.13 16.13
CA ILE A 197 -23.77 2.39 16.07
C ILE A 197 -23.11 1.47 15.03
N LEU A 198 -23.34 0.15 15.12
CA LEU A 198 -22.77 -0.81 14.18
C LEU A 198 -23.35 -0.66 12.78
N GLY A 199 -24.65 -0.41 12.66
CA GLY A 199 -25.31 -0.20 11.38
C GLY A 199 -24.77 1.02 10.64
N LEU A 200 -24.51 2.13 11.35
CA LEU A 200 -23.86 3.30 10.77
C LEU A 200 -22.38 3.06 10.46
N ALA A 201 -21.64 2.35 11.31
CA ALA A 201 -20.26 1.98 11.03
C ALA A 201 -20.15 1.12 9.75
N ILE A 202 -21.03 0.12 9.61
CA ILE A 202 -21.14 -0.72 8.41
C ILE A 202 -21.59 0.11 7.20
N ALA A 203 -22.56 1.02 7.36
CA ALA A 203 -22.97 1.90 6.27
C ALA A 203 -21.80 2.76 5.79
N VAL A 204 -20.98 3.31 6.70
CA VAL A 204 -19.78 4.03 6.34
C VAL A 204 -18.83 3.11 5.55
N LEU A 205 -18.54 1.90 6.02
CA LEU A 205 -17.70 0.93 5.30
C LEU A 205 -18.19 0.61 3.88
N VAL A 206 -19.51 0.46 3.71
CA VAL A 206 -20.12 0.01 2.44
C VAL A 206 -20.29 1.16 1.45
N PHE A 207 -20.61 2.36 1.93
CA PHE A 207 -20.94 3.51 1.08
C PHE A 207 -19.79 4.50 0.92
N THR A 208 -18.66 4.31 1.59
CA THR A 208 -17.46 5.04 1.22
C THR A 208 -16.99 4.57 -0.14
N PRO A 209 -16.84 5.47 -1.13
CA PRO A 209 -16.21 5.10 -2.39
C PRO A 209 -14.82 4.55 -2.05
N PRO A 210 -14.38 3.46 -2.72
CA PRO A 210 -13.04 2.93 -2.54
C PRO A 210 -12.08 4.12 -2.64
N ALA A 211 -11.12 4.20 -1.72
CA ALA A 211 -10.09 5.20 -1.86
C ALA A 211 -9.51 5.02 -3.28
N GLU A 212 -9.53 6.09 -4.08
CA GLU A 212 -8.49 6.21 -5.09
C GLU A 212 -7.22 5.94 -4.33
N ALA A 213 -6.49 4.90 -4.73
CA ALA A 213 -5.18 4.66 -4.19
C ALA A 213 -4.35 5.90 -4.55
N THR A 214 -4.45 6.96 -3.75
CA THR A 214 -3.27 7.74 -3.43
C THR A 214 -2.28 6.66 -3.09
N GLU A 215 -1.28 6.50 -3.94
CA GLU A 215 -0.13 5.65 -3.70
C GLU A 215 0.29 5.89 -2.25
N GLU A 216 -0.26 5.11 -1.30
CA GLU A 216 0.55 4.61 -0.22
C GLU A 216 1.66 3.96 -1.03
N ALA A 217 2.80 4.67 -1.12
CA ALA A 217 4.04 4.12 -1.64
C ALA A 217 4.02 2.71 -1.13
N ALA A 218 3.81 1.74 -2.03
CA ALA A 218 3.49 0.38 -1.62
C ALA A 218 4.76 -0.08 -0.91
N LEU A 219 4.77 0.09 0.42
CA LEU A 219 5.93 -0.14 1.24
C LEU A 219 6.12 -1.63 1.11
N ALA A 220 7.09 -1.99 0.29
CA ALA A 220 7.31 -3.36 -0.11
C ALA A 220 7.57 -4.16 1.16
N GLY A 221 6.55 -4.92 1.57
CA GLY A 221 6.54 -5.61 2.85
C GLY A 221 7.37 -6.89 2.79
N THR A 222 7.60 -7.39 1.57
CA THR A 222 8.37 -8.60 1.29
C THR A 222 9.64 -8.30 0.50
N LEU A 223 10.69 -9.10 0.70
CA LEU A 223 11.96 -8.93 -0.03
C LEU A 223 11.80 -8.95 -1.57
N PRO A 224 11.00 -9.82 -2.20
CA PRO A 224 10.74 -9.76 -3.64
C PRO A 224 10.15 -8.43 -4.10
N GLU A 225 9.16 -7.89 -3.38
CA GLU A 225 8.58 -6.58 -3.69
C GLU A 225 9.62 -5.46 -3.57
N GLN A 226 10.50 -5.53 -2.56
CA GLN A 226 11.53 -4.52 -2.33
C GLN A 226 12.54 -4.50 -3.46
N ILE A 227 12.89 -5.67 -3.97
CA ILE A 227 13.82 -5.82 -5.09
C ILE A 227 13.20 -5.30 -6.38
N LEU A 228 11.93 -5.61 -6.66
CA LEU A 228 11.23 -5.09 -7.84
C LEU A 228 11.08 -3.56 -7.80
N LEU A 229 10.68 -3.02 -6.66
CA LEU A 229 10.59 -1.57 -6.47
C LEU A 229 11.98 -0.91 -6.55
N GLY A 230 12.99 -1.56 -5.98
CA GLY A 230 14.40 -1.15 -6.08
C GLY A 230 14.91 -1.12 -7.52
N GLN A 231 14.53 -2.09 -8.35
CA GLN A 231 14.85 -2.11 -9.77
C GLN A 231 14.24 -0.91 -10.50
N ASP A 232 12.97 -0.61 -10.25
CA ASP A 232 12.27 0.52 -10.88
C ASP A 232 12.91 1.85 -10.45
N LEU A 233 13.20 2.01 -9.16
CA LEU A 233 13.88 3.18 -8.62
C LEU A 233 15.30 3.34 -9.19
N TYR A 234 16.07 2.25 -9.30
CA TYR A 234 17.38 2.25 -9.94
C TYR A 234 17.28 2.63 -11.43
N GLY A 235 16.29 2.06 -12.13
CA GLY A 235 15.94 2.37 -13.52
C GLY A 235 15.80 3.87 -13.75
N VAL A 236 15.03 4.52 -12.90
CA VAL A 236 14.70 5.95 -13.01
C VAL A 236 15.87 6.86 -12.63
N ASN A 237 16.69 6.48 -11.64
CA ASN A 237 17.64 7.40 -10.99
C ASN A 237 19.11 7.13 -11.34
N CYS A 238 19.47 5.91 -11.74
CA CYS A 238 20.87 5.48 -11.81
C CYS A 238 21.33 5.06 -13.21
N VAL A 239 20.41 4.59 -14.06
CA VAL A 239 20.75 3.98 -15.37
C VAL A 239 21.46 4.93 -16.33
N GLU A 240 21.13 6.23 -16.30
CA GLU A 240 21.76 7.23 -17.18
C GLU A 240 23.28 7.28 -17.01
N CYS A 241 23.80 7.01 -15.81
CA CYS A 241 25.23 7.04 -15.51
C CYS A 241 25.86 5.65 -15.33
N HIS A 242 25.13 4.70 -14.75
CA HIS A 242 25.67 3.39 -14.37
C HIS A 242 25.27 2.25 -15.31
N GLY A 243 24.37 2.49 -16.25
CA GLY A 243 23.81 1.43 -17.10
C GLY A 243 22.75 0.60 -16.37
N ALA A 244 21.92 -0.09 -17.14
CA ALA A 244 20.77 -0.85 -16.65
C ALA A 244 21.17 -2.05 -15.76
N ASP A 245 22.35 -2.61 -15.99
CA ASP A 245 22.87 -3.73 -15.22
C ASP A 245 24.03 -3.30 -14.31
N GLY A 246 24.27 -2.00 -14.14
CA GLY A 246 25.37 -1.47 -13.33
C GLY A 246 26.75 -1.65 -13.97
N GLU A 247 26.81 -1.92 -15.28
CA GLU A 247 28.06 -2.18 -16.00
C GLU A 247 28.95 -0.94 -16.19
N GLY A 248 28.41 0.26 -15.95
CA GLY A 248 29.08 1.53 -16.23
C GLY A 248 29.32 1.77 -17.71
N GLY A 249 30.42 2.45 -18.03
CA GLY A 249 30.78 2.85 -19.39
C GLY A 249 30.79 4.36 -19.58
N GLU A 250 30.84 4.78 -20.84
CA GLU A 250 30.82 6.20 -21.21
C GLU A 250 29.41 6.77 -21.05
N ILE A 251 29.27 7.81 -20.23
CA ILE A 251 28.01 8.54 -20.05
C ILE A 251 27.66 9.29 -21.34
N LYS A 252 26.41 9.13 -21.79
CA LYS A 252 25.86 9.83 -22.95
C LYS A 252 24.52 10.48 -22.60
N GLY A 253 24.37 11.76 -22.94
CA GLY A 253 23.11 12.49 -22.78
C GLY A 253 22.82 13.04 -21.39
N VAL A 254 23.82 13.08 -20.50
CA VAL A 254 23.72 13.73 -19.19
C VAL A 254 24.57 15.00 -19.21
N GLU A 255 23.90 16.16 -19.23
CA GLU A 255 24.53 17.47 -19.38
C GLU A 255 25.66 17.69 -18.36
N GLY A 256 26.87 17.89 -18.86
CA GLY A 256 28.06 18.18 -18.06
C GLY A 256 28.86 16.95 -17.62
N LEU A 257 28.40 15.73 -17.95
CA LEU A 257 29.09 14.47 -17.69
C LEU A 257 29.31 13.63 -18.97
N GLU A 258 29.00 14.18 -20.15
CA GLU A 258 29.23 13.46 -21.41
C GLU A 258 30.70 13.09 -21.61
N GLY A 259 30.95 11.84 -22.00
CA GLY A 259 32.29 11.31 -22.22
C GLY A 259 33.02 10.85 -20.95
N VAL A 260 32.43 11.04 -19.77
CA VAL A 260 32.97 10.51 -18.51
C VAL A 260 32.78 9.00 -18.49
N ILE A 261 33.86 8.26 -18.18
CA ILE A 261 33.85 6.80 -18.09
C ILE A 261 33.62 6.40 -16.63
N VAL A 262 32.47 5.79 -16.37
CA VAL A 262 32.09 5.25 -15.07
C VAL A 262 32.50 3.78 -14.97
N LYS A 263 33.06 3.38 -13.83
CA LYS A 263 33.40 1.98 -13.56
C LYS A 263 32.16 1.13 -13.35
N ALA A 264 32.26 -0.15 -13.65
CA ALA A 264 31.23 -1.14 -13.38
C ALA A 264 30.98 -1.28 -11.87
N ILE A 265 29.80 -0.83 -11.42
CA ILE A 265 29.36 -0.93 -10.02
C ILE A 265 28.80 -2.32 -9.70
N ASN A 266 28.44 -3.09 -10.73
CA ASN A 266 28.06 -4.51 -10.60
C ASN A 266 29.27 -5.47 -10.54
N SER A 267 30.49 -4.95 -10.52
CA SER A 267 31.69 -5.77 -10.48
C SER A 267 31.81 -6.52 -9.14
N GLN A 268 32.43 -7.71 -9.17
CA GLN A 268 32.70 -8.48 -7.95
C GLN A 268 33.51 -7.66 -6.93
N ASP A 269 34.45 -6.82 -7.38
CA ASP A 269 35.23 -5.97 -6.49
C ASP A 269 34.34 -5.01 -5.69
N GLU A 270 33.35 -4.38 -6.32
CA GLU A 270 32.42 -3.48 -5.60
C GLU A 270 31.42 -4.29 -4.75
N MET A 271 30.83 -5.36 -5.27
CA MET A 271 29.88 -6.17 -4.50
C MET A 271 30.53 -6.85 -3.29
N TYR A 272 31.80 -7.28 -3.40
CA TYR A 272 32.43 -8.02 -2.31
C TYR A 272 33.00 -7.13 -1.20
N THR A 273 33.44 -5.93 -1.54
CA THR A 273 34.17 -5.06 -0.60
C THR A 273 33.29 -3.99 0.05
N ARG A 274 32.15 -3.64 -0.54
CA ARG A 274 31.20 -2.69 0.04
C ARG A 274 30.24 -3.44 0.96
N SER A 275 29.86 -2.84 2.09
CA SER A 275 28.70 -3.28 2.88
C SER A 275 27.42 -2.62 2.36
N ASP A 276 26.27 -3.15 2.75
CA ASP A 276 24.95 -2.59 2.37
C ASP A 276 24.82 -1.16 2.87
N ASP A 277 25.26 -0.90 4.11
CA ASP A 277 25.37 0.46 4.65
C ASP A 277 26.29 1.36 3.81
N THR A 278 27.39 0.82 3.28
CA THR A 278 28.30 1.60 2.43
C THR A 278 27.62 1.98 1.13
N LEU A 279 26.94 1.04 0.47
CA LEU A 279 26.17 1.32 -0.75
C LEU A 279 25.05 2.32 -0.49
N PHE A 280 24.32 2.15 0.61
CA PHE A 280 23.29 3.08 1.06
C PHE A 280 23.85 4.50 1.21
N GLN A 281 24.98 4.65 1.92
CA GLN A 281 25.58 5.98 2.15
C GLN A 281 26.13 6.61 0.88
N ILE A 282 26.68 5.80 -0.04
CA ILE A 282 27.12 6.27 -1.35
C ILE A 282 25.93 6.82 -2.14
N ILE A 283 24.77 6.16 -2.14
CA ILE A 283 23.56 6.64 -2.82
C ILE A 283 22.99 7.87 -2.13
N ALA A 284 22.84 7.82 -0.80
CA ALA A 284 22.23 8.89 -0.02
C ALA A 284 23.03 10.20 -0.14
N TYR A 285 24.33 10.15 0.12
CA TYR A 285 25.21 11.31 0.12
C TYR A 285 25.80 11.66 -1.25
N GLY A 286 25.80 10.70 -2.18
CA GLY A 286 26.52 10.82 -3.44
C GLY A 286 28.03 10.72 -3.28
N GLN A 287 28.74 10.94 -4.38
CA GLN A 287 30.19 11.12 -4.42
C GLN A 287 30.52 12.35 -5.28
N PRO A 288 30.39 13.58 -4.72
CA PRO A 288 30.51 14.81 -5.50
C PRO A 288 31.85 14.95 -6.24
N ASN A 289 32.94 14.47 -5.65
CA ASN A 289 34.27 14.46 -6.27
C ASN A 289 34.36 13.56 -7.51
N LEU A 290 33.43 12.63 -7.67
CA LEU A 290 33.32 11.69 -8.79
C LEU A 290 32.11 12.01 -9.68
N GLY A 291 31.43 13.14 -9.47
CA GLY A 291 30.27 13.56 -10.26
C GLY A 291 28.93 12.92 -9.87
N MET A 292 28.91 12.05 -8.84
CA MET A 292 27.66 11.47 -8.34
C MET A 292 27.02 12.43 -7.33
N ILE A 293 25.85 12.97 -7.67
CA ILE A 293 25.07 13.85 -6.80
C ILE A 293 24.43 13.07 -5.63
N PRO A 294 24.08 13.72 -4.51
CA PRO A 294 23.28 13.10 -3.47
C PRO A 294 21.87 12.77 -3.97
N PHE A 295 21.39 11.54 -3.71
CA PHE A 295 20.03 11.12 -4.04
C PHE A 295 19.11 11.05 -2.82
N GLY A 296 19.66 10.99 -1.61
CA GLY A 296 18.85 10.95 -0.39
C GLY A 296 18.22 12.31 -0.08
N ARG A 297 16.94 12.30 0.32
CA ARG A 297 16.20 13.51 0.75
C ARG A 297 16.92 14.30 1.83
N ALA A 298 17.56 13.61 2.77
CA ALA A 298 18.35 14.22 3.84
C ALA A 298 19.52 15.08 3.32
N TYR A 299 19.98 14.86 2.09
CA TYR A 299 21.12 15.53 1.47
C TYR A 299 20.74 16.35 0.23
N GLY A 300 19.44 16.58 0.01
CA GLY A 300 18.92 17.40 -1.09
C GLY A 300 18.49 16.64 -2.35
N GLY A 301 18.44 15.30 -2.29
CA GLY A 301 17.87 14.47 -3.36
C GLY A 301 16.38 14.16 -3.14
N GLU A 302 15.84 13.22 -3.91
CA GLU A 302 14.40 12.89 -3.94
C GLU A 302 14.04 11.54 -3.29
N LEU A 303 15.02 10.68 -3.03
CA LEU A 303 14.80 9.33 -2.52
C LEU A 303 14.70 9.30 -0.99
N GLY A 304 13.68 8.60 -0.48
CA GLY A 304 13.57 8.26 0.93
C GLY A 304 14.58 7.18 1.34
N THR A 305 14.69 6.94 2.65
CA THR A 305 15.57 5.89 3.22
C THR A 305 15.15 4.51 2.72
N SER A 306 13.85 4.20 2.74
CA SER A 306 13.33 2.93 2.22
C SER A 306 13.64 2.75 0.72
N ASP A 307 13.50 3.81 -0.08
CA ASP A 307 13.78 3.77 -1.51
C ASP A 307 15.24 3.38 -1.79
N ILE A 308 16.17 3.95 -1.02
CA ILE A 308 17.59 3.64 -1.15
C ILE A 308 17.87 2.21 -0.67
N GLU A 309 17.25 1.76 0.43
CA GLU A 309 17.37 0.37 0.89
C GLU A 309 16.87 -0.62 -0.18
N TYR A 310 15.77 -0.30 -0.88
CA TYR A 310 15.24 -1.10 -1.96
C TYR A 310 16.19 -1.16 -3.16
N ILE A 311 16.80 -0.03 -3.55
CA ILE A 311 17.85 0.00 -4.58
C ILE A 311 19.04 -0.88 -4.16
N VAL A 312 19.51 -0.77 -2.91
CA VAL A 312 20.62 -1.60 -2.41
C VAL A 312 20.24 -3.09 -2.44
N ASN A 313 19.03 -3.45 -2.03
CA ASN A 313 18.53 -4.82 -2.13
C ASN A 313 18.54 -5.30 -3.58
N PHE A 314 18.02 -4.50 -4.52
CA PHE A 314 18.10 -4.83 -5.93
C PHE A 314 19.55 -5.08 -6.39
N MET A 315 20.48 -4.19 -6.08
CA MET A 315 21.90 -4.34 -6.44
C MET A 315 22.48 -5.64 -5.88
N ARG A 316 22.24 -5.93 -4.60
CA ARG A 316 22.75 -7.13 -3.92
C ARG A 316 22.20 -8.40 -4.51
N TYR A 317 20.89 -8.49 -4.62
CA TYR A 317 20.21 -9.69 -5.04
C TYR A 317 20.20 -9.89 -6.57
N THR A 318 20.76 -8.93 -7.32
CA THR A 318 20.92 -9.05 -8.78
C THR A 318 22.38 -9.25 -9.19
N TRP A 319 23.35 -8.65 -8.50
CA TRP A 319 24.75 -8.63 -8.93
C TRP A 319 25.72 -9.36 -7.99
N ASP A 320 25.35 -9.60 -6.73
CA ASP A 320 26.19 -10.37 -5.80
C ASP A 320 25.91 -11.87 -5.95
N ASP A 321 26.85 -12.60 -6.53
CA ASP A 321 26.75 -14.05 -6.75
C ASP A 321 26.81 -14.88 -5.44
N ARG A 322 27.10 -14.25 -4.29
CA ARG A 322 27.01 -14.88 -2.97
C ARG A 322 25.60 -14.83 -2.37
N ALA A 323 24.72 -14.00 -2.93
CA ALA A 323 23.35 -13.89 -2.45
C ALA A 323 22.55 -15.13 -2.87
N GLU A 324 22.19 -15.98 -1.91
CA GLU A 324 21.24 -17.08 -2.17
C GLU A 324 19.82 -16.50 -2.27
N LEU A 325 19.30 -16.44 -3.50
CA LEU A 325 17.97 -15.94 -3.77
C LEU A 325 16.90 -17.00 -3.41
N PRO A 326 15.83 -16.61 -2.69
CA PRO A 326 14.60 -17.38 -2.73
C PRO A 326 14.15 -17.56 -4.20
N ALA A 327 13.63 -18.74 -4.55
CA ALA A 327 13.22 -19.03 -5.94
C ALA A 327 12.23 -17.99 -6.51
N GLU A 328 11.39 -17.43 -5.64
CA GLU A 328 10.43 -16.36 -5.95
C GLU A 328 11.10 -15.06 -6.37
N VAL A 329 12.22 -14.69 -5.73
CA VAL A 329 13.02 -13.50 -6.08
C VAL A 329 13.77 -13.71 -7.40
N THR A 330 14.29 -14.92 -7.63
CA THR A 330 14.96 -15.26 -8.90
C THR A 330 13.98 -15.14 -10.06
N ALA A 331 12.75 -15.60 -9.89
CA ALA A 331 11.69 -15.47 -10.90
C ALA A 331 11.29 -14.00 -11.13
N ALA A 332 11.22 -13.17 -10.08
CA ALA A 332 10.88 -11.76 -10.17
C ALA A 332 11.98 -10.90 -10.84
N ASN A 333 13.26 -11.23 -10.63
CA ASN A 333 14.40 -10.51 -11.19
C ASN A 333 14.79 -10.91 -12.61
N THR A 334 14.28 -12.05 -13.09
CA THR A 334 14.62 -12.53 -14.43
C THR A 334 13.72 -11.84 -15.44
N MET A 335 14.33 -11.22 -16.45
CA MET A 335 13.60 -10.67 -17.58
C MET A 335 12.65 -11.73 -18.14
N PRO A 336 11.39 -11.37 -18.43
CA PRO A 336 10.40 -12.34 -18.88
C PRO A 336 10.90 -13.07 -20.13
N THR A 337 11.05 -14.39 -20.01
CA THR A 337 11.46 -15.25 -21.12
C THR A 337 10.24 -15.66 -21.92
N LEU A 338 10.30 -15.45 -23.23
CA LEU A 338 9.18 -15.74 -24.11
C LEU A 338 9.20 -17.20 -24.54
N GLY A 339 8.06 -17.91 -24.41
CA GLY A 339 7.91 -19.24 -24.97
C GLY A 339 8.00 -19.25 -26.51
N PRO A 340 8.35 -20.38 -27.16
CA PRO A 340 8.47 -20.47 -28.61
C PRO A 340 7.24 -19.96 -29.36
N ASP A 341 6.03 -20.25 -28.87
CA ASP A 341 4.75 -19.89 -29.51
C ASP A 341 3.92 -18.87 -28.71
N GLU A 342 4.50 -18.26 -27.67
CA GLU A 342 3.80 -17.30 -26.81
C GLU A 342 3.71 -15.91 -27.47
N VAL A 343 2.52 -15.31 -27.50
CA VAL A 343 2.39 -13.90 -27.90
C VAL A 343 2.76 -13.04 -26.69
N PRO A 344 3.72 -12.10 -26.80
CA PRO A 344 4.01 -11.18 -25.71
C PRO A 344 2.85 -10.22 -25.46
N SER A 345 2.73 -9.73 -24.22
CA SER A 345 1.81 -8.66 -23.82
C SER A 345 2.56 -7.47 -23.21
N PHE A 346 1.93 -6.30 -23.19
CA PHE A 346 2.56 -5.11 -22.62
C PHE A 346 2.85 -5.28 -21.12
N ASP A 347 1.83 -5.66 -20.34
CA ASP A 347 1.90 -5.81 -18.88
C ASP A 347 2.97 -6.79 -18.39
N VAL A 348 3.09 -7.96 -19.05
CA VAL A 348 4.00 -9.03 -18.62
C VAL A 348 5.39 -8.89 -19.23
N HIS A 349 5.49 -8.45 -20.48
CA HIS A 349 6.75 -8.56 -21.25
C HIS A 349 7.38 -7.20 -21.53
N ILE A 350 6.63 -6.26 -22.11
CA ILE A 350 7.19 -4.99 -22.60
C ILE A 350 7.43 -4.01 -21.47
N GLN A 351 6.49 -3.88 -20.54
CA GLN A 351 6.56 -2.91 -19.45
C GLN A 351 7.80 -3.14 -18.56
N PRO A 352 8.17 -4.37 -18.16
CA PRO A 352 9.42 -4.60 -17.43
C PRO A 352 10.67 -4.18 -18.22
N ILE A 353 10.71 -4.44 -19.54
CA ILE A 353 11.83 -4.01 -20.40
C ILE A 353 11.88 -2.48 -20.50
N ALA A 354 10.74 -1.84 -20.75
CA ALA A 354 10.65 -0.39 -20.87
C ALA A 354 11.06 0.30 -19.57
N LYS A 355 10.60 -0.18 -18.41
CA LYS A 355 11.00 0.34 -17.10
C LYS A 355 12.51 0.24 -16.86
N ARG A 356 13.11 -0.89 -17.22
CA ARG A 356 14.55 -1.14 -16.98
C ARG A 356 15.48 -0.37 -17.92
N TYR A 357 15.11 -0.23 -19.20
CA TYR A 357 16.03 0.28 -20.23
C TYR A 357 15.62 1.60 -20.87
N CYS A 358 14.36 2.01 -20.77
CA CYS A 358 13.82 3.12 -21.57
C CYS A 358 13.34 4.30 -20.71
N VAL A 359 12.62 4.03 -19.62
CA VAL A 359 11.90 5.05 -18.82
C VAL A 359 12.83 6.07 -18.18
N SER A 360 14.11 5.74 -17.94
CA SER A 360 15.11 6.69 -17.41
C SER A 360 15.13 7.99 -18.22
N CYS A 361 15.11 7.85 -19.55
CA CYS A 361 15.09 8.94 -20.53
C CYS A 361 13.67 9.21 -21.06
N HIS A 362 12.84 8.17 -21.21
CA HIS A 362 11.48 8.23 -21.78
C HIS A 362 10.38 8.44 -20.73
N ARG A 363 10.47 9.58 -20.04
CA ARG A 363 9.52 10.03 -19.01
C ARG A 363 9.23 11.53 -19.11
N ALA A 364 8.15 11.97 -18.46
CA ALA A 364 7.77 13.37 -18.40
C ALA A 364 8.92 14.24 -17.83
N GLY A 365 9.14 15.40 -18.44
CA GLY A 365 10.15 16.38 -18.01
C GLY A 365 11.56 16.18 -18.59
N LYS A 366 11.81 15.09 -19.34
CA LYS A 366 13.08 14.87 -20.06
C LYS A 366 13.00 15.42 -21.50
N LYS A 367 14.16 15.77 -22.07
CA LYS A 367 14.28 16.27 -23.46
C LYS A 367 14.58 15.10 -24.42
N ASN A 368 13.53 14.44 -24.88
CA ASN A 368 13.64 13.17 -25.61
C ASN A 368 12.51 13.01 -26.66
N ASN A 369 12.26 14.07 -27.45
CA ASN A 369 11.19 14.14 -28.45
C ASN A 369 9.78 13.89 -27.87
N ASN A 370 9.56 14.23 -26.60
CA ASN A 370 8.29 14.04 -25.88
C ASN A 370 7.71 12.61 -25.93
N TYR A 371 8.57 11.61 -26.13
CA TYR A 371 8.16 10.21 -26.17
C TYR A 371 8.23 9.59 -24.77
N ILE A 372 7.09 9.14 -24.25
CA ILE A 372 6.91 8.66 -22.88
C ILE A 372 6.56 7.17 -22.92
N MET A 373 7.24 6.37 -22.08
CA MET A 373 7.09 4.91 -22.07
C MET A 373 6.65 4.35 -20.70
N GLY A 374 6.04 5.20 -19.86
CA GLY A 374 5.58 4.81 -18.52
C GLY A 374 4.32 3.94 -18.52
N THR A 375 3.41 4.19 -19.47
CA THR A 375 2.13 3.46 -19.61
C THR A 375 1.96 2.97 -21.04
N TYR A 376 1.07 1.99 -21.24
CA TYR A 376 0.72 1.50 -22.57
C TYR A 376 0.21 2.64 -23.46
N ALA A 377 -0.73 3.43 -22.96
CA ALA A 377 -1.31 4.55 -23.68
C ALA A 377 -0.25 5.58 -24.11
N ASP A 378 0.70 5.90 -23.23
CA ASP A 378 1.79 6.83 -23.55
C ASP A 378 2.73 6.23 -24.60
N MET A 379 3.12 4.97 -24.42
CA MET A 379 4.06 4.29 -25.31
C MET A 379 3.54 4.17 -26.75
N ILE A 380 2.22 4.08 -26.92
CA ILE A 380 1.59 4.02 -28.24
C ILE A 380 1.33 5.42 -28.83
N ASN A 381 0.92 6.40 -28.01
CA ASN A 381 0.33 7.64 -28.52
C ASN A 381 1.20 8.90 -28.34
N SER A 382 2.28 8.84 -27.55
CA SER A 382 3.14 10.00 -27.30
C SER A 382 4.27 10.12 -28.33
N GLY A 383 5.03 11.21 -28.24
CA GLY A 383 6.20 11.47 -29.08
C GLY A 383 5.94 12.42 -30.25
N ASP A 384 6.92 13.27 -30.54
CA ASP A 384 6.87 14.24 -31.64
C ASP A 384 6.86 13.54 -33.01
N ASN A 385 7.34 12.30 -33.08
CA ASN A 385 7.37 11.45 -34.27
C ASN A 385 6.27 10.37 -34.25
N ALA A 386 5.18 10.57 -33.49
CA ALA A 386 4.09 9.60 -33.46
C ALA A 386 3.46 9.40 -34.87
N PRO A 387 3.10 8.16 -35.25
CA PRO A 387 3.21 6.93 -34.48
C PRO A 387 4.64 6.36 -34.47
N VAL A 388 5.20 6.17 -33.27
CA VAL A 388 6.54 5.57 -33.08
C VAL A 388 6.52 4.05 -33.34
N MET A 389 5.34 3.42 -33.20
CA MET A 389 5.10 2.02 -33.51
C MET A 389 3.77 1.85 -34.23
N VAL A 390 3.75 0.91 -35.18
CA VAL A 390 2.57 0.54 -35.96
C VAL A 390 2.39 -0.97 -35.87
N ALA A 391 1.18 -1.39 -35.47
CA ALA A 391 0.82 -2.80 -35.35
C ALA A 391 1.07 -3.55 -36.68
N GLY A 392 1.81 -4.66 -36.61
CA GLY A 392 2.13 -5.49 -37.78
C GLY A 392 3.24 -4.94 -38.69
N ASP A 393 3.93 -3.86 -38.32
CA ASP A 393 4.97 -3.25 -39.15
C ASP A 393 6.36 -3.28 -38.48
N MET A 394 7.26 -4.08 -39.05
CA MET A 394 8.68 -4.16 -38.64
C MET A 394 9.47 -2.89 -38.97
N ASN A 395 8.93 -1.99 -39.79
CA ASN A 395 9.50 -0.66 -40.05
C ASN A 395 9.00 0.39 -39.04
N SER A 396 8.37 -0.02 -37.94
CA SER A 396 8.10 0.87 -36.81
C SER A 396 9.38 1.59 -36.36
N ILE A 397 9.28 2.89 -36.05
CA ILE A 397 10.44 3.73 -35.65
C ILE A 397 11.17 3.10 -34.46
N LEU A 398 10.45 2.62 -33.45
CA LEU A 398 11.07 1.95 -32.30
C LEU A 398 11.91 0.74 -32.73
N ILE A 399 11.37 -0.14 -33.58
CA ILE A 399 12.06 -1.35 -34.04
C ILE A 399 13.32 -0.98 -34.82
N GLN A 400 13.24 0.00 -35.71
CA GLN A 400 14.41 0.48 -36.45
C GLN A 400 15.49 1.08 -35.54
N MET A 401 15.08 1.85 -34.52
CA MET A 401 16.00 2.41 -33.52
C MET A 401 16.67 1.33 -32.65
N LEU A 402 15.93 0.27 -32.27
CA LEU A 402 16.45 -0.88 -31.53
C LEU A 402 17.45 -1.70 -32.37
N HIS A 403 17.21 -1.82 -33.67
CA HIS A 403 18.16 -2.39 -34.65
C HIS A 403 19.31 -1.46 -35.00
N ARG A 404 19.30 -0.24 -34.48
CA ARG A 404 20.34 0.77 -34.70
C ARG A 404 20.55 1.10 -36.17
N VAL A 405 19.45 1.18 -36.92
CA VAL A 405 19.46 1.66 -38.31
C VAL A 405 20.02 3.10 -38.33
N GLU A 406 20.99 3.35 -39.19
CA GLU A 406 21.62 4.66 -39.33
C GLU A 406 20.71 5.63 -40.11
N ASP A 407 20.91 6.94 -39.92
CA ASP A 407 20.24 8.02 -40.66
C ASP A 407 18.70 8.05 -40.56
N LEU A 408 18.13 7.59 -39.45
CA LEU A 408 16.69 7.76 -39.17
C LEU A 408 16.36 9.23 -38.89
N GLU A 409 15.38 9.78 -39.61
CA GLU A 409 14.89 11.15 -39.42
C GLU A 409 14.39 11.40 -37.98
N ALA A 410 13.81 10.37 -37.36
CA ALA A 410 13.24 10.44 -36.02
C ALA A 410 14.28 10.45 -34.87
N GLY A 411 15.56 10.16 -35.15
CA GLY A 411 16.62 10.18 -34.14
C GLY A 411 17.69 9.08 -34.30
N GLY A 412 18.56 8.95 -33.31
CA GLY A 412 19.66 7.99 -33.31
C GLY A 412 19.31 6.61 -32.73
N PRO A 413 20.30 5.69 -32.68
CA PRO A 413 20.13 4.35 -32.14
C PRO A 413 19.77 4.36 -30.64
N MET A 414 18.85 3.46 -30.25
CA MET A 414 18.37 3.34 -28.87
C MET A 414 18.60 1.93 -28.29
N PRO A 415 18.94 1.80 -26.99
CA PRO A 415 19.42 2.85 -26.09
C PRO A 415 20.74 3.48 -26.58
N PRO A 416 21.03 4.76 -26.24
CA PRO A 416 22.16 5.52 -26.81
C PRO A 416 23.54 5.01 -26.37
N THR A 417 23.62 4.40 -25.19
CA THR A 417 24.86 3.88 -24.62
C THR A 417 25.20 2.51 -25.20
N LYS A 418 24.30 1.53 -25.08
CA LYS A 418 24.54 0.12 -25.40
C LYS A 418 23.30 -0.54 -26.02
N ALA A 419 23.53 -1.47 -26.94
CA ALA A 419 22.46 -2.19 -27.61
C ALA A 419 21.75 -3.13 -26.62
N LEU A 420 20.43 -3.30 -26.78
CA LEU A 420 19.71 -4.34 -26.07
C LEU A 420 20.18 -5.74 -26.51
N LYS A 421 19.98 -6.72 -25.64
CA LYS A 421 20.20 -8.13 -25.99
C LYS A 421 19.24 -8.53 -27.12
N PRO A 422 19.67 -9.36 -28.09
CA PRO A 422 18.82 -9.79 -29.20
C PRO A 422 17.48 -10.40 -28.76
N GLU A 423 17.51 -11.17 -27.68
CA GLU A 423 16.32 -11.79 -27.08
C GLU A 423 15.26 -10.76 -26.65
N LEU A 424 15.68 -9.59 -26.15
CA LEU A 424 14.75 -8.53 -25.75
C LEU A 424 14.19 -7.78 -26.97
N ILE A 425 14.99 -7.65 -28.03
CA ILE A 425 14.54 -7.05 -29.30
C ILE A 425 13.49 -7.96 -29.94
N GLU A 426 13.69 -9.28 -29.92
CA GLU A 426 12.72 -10.26 -30.42
C GLU A 426 11.35 -10.15 -29.72
N ILE A 427 11.34 -9.90 -28.41
CA ILE A 427 10.10 -9.67 -27.65
C ILE A 427 9.33 -8.45 -28.20
N PHE A 428 10.03 -7.34 -28.46
CA PHE A 428 9.41 -6.15 -29.08
C PHE A 428 8.88 -6.45 -30.48
N GLU A 429 9.65 -7.14 -31.31
CA GLU A 429 9.25 -7.50 -32.66
C GLU A 429 7.98 -8.36 -32.66
N ARG A 430 7.96 -9.43 -31.86
CA ARG A 430 6.80 -10.33 -31.76
C ARG A 430 5.58 -9.60 -31.22
N TRP A 431 5.76 -8.72 -30.25
CA TRP A 431 4.67 -7.91 -29.69
C TRP A 431 4.08 -6.95 -30.73
N VAL A 432 4.93 -6.21 -31.47
CA VAL A 432 4.51 -5.31 -32.55
C VAL A 432 3.78 -6.08 -33.65
N MET A 433 4.32 -7.24 -34.05
CA MET A 433 3.73 -8.09 -35.08
C MET A 433 2.41 -8.73 -34.65
N ALA A 434 2.22 -8.98 -33.36
CA ALA A 434 0.97 -9.50 -32.80
C ALA A 434 -0.11 -8.43 -32.60
N GLY A 435 0.17 -7.17 -32.95
CA GLY A 435 -0.79 -6.08 -32.80
C GLY A 435 -0.76 -5.39 -31.44
N MET A 436 0.33 -5.54 -30.70
CA MET A 436 0.62 -4.85 -29.43
C MET A 436 -0.46 -5.07 -28.35
N PRO A 437 -0.83 -6.31 -27.99
CA PRO A 437 -1.80 -6.55 -26.92
C PRO A 437 -1.33 -5.94 -25.59
N GLU A 438 -2.25 -5.27 -24.90
CA GLU A 438 -1.96 -4.58 -23.64
C GLU A 438 -1.87 -5.57 -22.48
N THR A 439 -2.80 -6.53 -22.42
CA THR A 439 -2.89 -7.48 -21.30
C THR A 439 -2.53 -8.92 -21.70
N ALA A 440 -2.09 -9.71 -20.73
CA ALA A 440 -1.82 -11.14 -20.91
C ALA A 440 -3.04 -11.90 -21.49
N GLU A 441 -4.26 -11.50 -21.12
CA GLU A 441 -5.50 -12.08 -21.62
C GLU A 441 -5.69 -11.82 -23.12
N GLN A 442 -5.40 -10.60 -23.58
CA GLN A 442 -5.45 -10.24 -24.99
C GLN A 442 -4.41 -11.03 -25.79
N ALA A 443 -3.20 -11.16 -25.26
CA ALA A 443 -2.13 -11.94 -25.89
C ALA A 443 -2.44 -13.44 -25.94
N ALA A 444 -3.03 -14.01 -24.89
CA ALA A 444 -3.47 -15.41 -24.87
C ALA A 444 -4.57 -15.69 -25.91
N ALA A 445 -5.51 -14.76 -26.11
CA ALA A 445 -6.55 -14.89 -27.14
C ALA A 445 -5.96 -14.96 -28.56
N LEU A 446 -4.88 -14.20 -28.82
CA LEU A 446 -4.16 -14.21 -30.10
C LEU A 446 -3.34 -15.48 -30.30
N SER A 447 -2.76 -16.02 -29.21
CA SER A 447 -2.04 -17.29 -29.22
C SER A 447 -2.96 -18.48 -29.55
N GLY A 448 -4.21 -18.45 -29.05
CA GLY A 448 -5.22 -19.48 -29.34
C GLY A 448 -5.79 -19.44 -30.77
N ALA A 449 -5.76 -18.28 -31.43
CA ALA A 449 -6.23 -18.13 -32.80
C ALA A 449 -5.26 -18.72 -33.85
N ALA A 450 -3.97 -18.83 -33.53
CA ALA A 450 -2.94 -19.35 -34.43
C ALA A 450 -2.95 -20.89 -34.58
N GLY A 451 -3.65 -21.62 -33.70
CA GLY A 451 -3.71 -23.09 -33.70
C GLY A 451 -4.87 -23.72 -34.51
N GLY A 452 -5.76 -22.91 -35.11
CA GLY A 452 -6.92 -23.38 -35.86
C GLY A 452 -6.69 -23.35 -37.37
N GLY A 453 -6.40 -24.50 -37.97
CA GLY A 453 -6.20 -24.64 -39.41
C GLY A 453 -7.40 -24.18 -40.26
N THR A 454 -7.08 -23.44 -41.32
CA THR A 454 -7.83 -23.27 -42.59
C THR A 454 -9.31 -22.88 -42.51
N THR A 455 -9.62 -21.61 -42.76
CA THR A 455 -10.32 -21.16 -43.99
C THR A 455 -10.24 -19.62 -44.06
N ALA A 456 -9.76 -19.09 -45.19
CA ALA A 456 -9.95 -17.67 -45.51
C ALA A 456 -11.46 -17.33 -45.48
N PRO A 457 -11.80 -16.11 -45.04
CA PRO A 457 -12.47 -15.25 -46.01
C PRO A 457 -11.90 -13.83 -46.02
N THR A 458 -11.78 -13.33 -47.24
CA THR A 458 -11.56 -11.95 -47.60
C THR A 458 -12.72 -11.08 -47.11
N GLU A 459 -12.52 -10.26 -46.07
CA GLU A 459 -13.36 -9.08 -45.85
C GLU A 459 -12.64 -8.07 -44.95
N ALA A 460 -12.42 -6.87 -45.48
CA ALA A 460 -11.87 -5.75 -44.74
C ALA A 460 -12.91 -5.27 -43.71
N ALA A 461 -12.55 -5.32 -42.42
CA ALA A 461 -13.34 -4.73 -41.35
C ALA A 461 -13.06 -3.21 -41.24
N PRO A 462 -14.05 -2.40 -40.84
CA PRO A 462 -14.07 -0.95 -41.06
C PRO A 462 -13.29 -0.18 -39.99
N SER A 463 -12.68 0.95 -40.40
CA SER A 463 -11.99 1.89 -39.52
C SER A 463 -12.95 2.48 -38.48
N LEU A 464 -12.65 2.33 -37.18
CA LEU A 464 -13.43 2.86 -36.06
C LEU A 464 -13.02 4.27 -35.60
N TYR A 465 -12.32 5.05 -36.42
CA TYR A 465 -11.97 6.43 -36.09
C TYR A 465 -12.37 7.40 -37.22
N PRO A 466 -13.19 8.43 -36.96
CA PRO A 466 -13.47 9.47 -37.94
C PRO A 466 -12.25 10.39 -38.08
N ALA A 467 -11.82 10.62 -39.31
CA ALA A 467 -10.78 11.60 -39.63
C ALA A 467 -11.22 13.02 -39.22
N PRO A 468 -10.35 13.86 -38.64
CA PRO A 468 -10.68 15.25 -38.37
C PRO A 468 -10.82 16.04 -39.68
N ALA A 469 -11.94 16.76 -39.80
CA ALA A 469 -12.24 17.64 -40.91
C ALA A 469 -11.25 18.81 -40.98
N GLY A 470 -10.76 19.09 -42.20
CA GLY A 470 -9.85 20.19 -42.48
C GLY A 470 -10.44 21.55 -42.11
N ALA A 471 -9.64 22.33 -41.38
CA ALA A 471 -9.84 23.76 -41.23
C ALA A 471 -8.66 24.46 -41.91
N THR A 472 -8.91 25.01 -43.09
CA THR A 472 -8.01 25.96 -43.75
C THR A 472 -8.01 27.27 -42.96
N ALA A 473 -6.93 27.57 -42.26
CA ALA A 473 -6.71 28.89 -41.66
C ALA A 473 -5.92 29.77 -42.64
N ASP A 474 -6.64 30.73 -43.20
CA ASP A 474 -6.15 31.82 -44.03
C ASP A 474 -5.30 32.78 -43.18
N ILE A 475 -4.04 33.01 -43.57
CA ILE A 475 -3.09 33.83 -42.83
C ILE A 475 -2.98 35.18 -43.54
N THR A 476 -3.59 36.22 -42.96
CA THR A 476 -3.25 37.62 -43.27
C THR A 476 -2.55 38.27 -42.07
N PRO A 477 -1.37 38.89 -42.24
CA PRO A 477 -0.66 39.54 -41.14
C PRO A 477 -1.10 41.01 -41.00
N THR A 478 -1.50 41.41 -39.80
CA THR A 478 -1.57 42.82 -39.41
C THR A 478 -0.36 43.18 -38.55
N PRO A 479 0.39 44.25 -38.86
CA PRO A 479 1.49 44.73 -38.02
C PRO A 479 0.97 45.73 -36.98
N TYR A 480 1.74 45.96 -35.91
CA TYR A 480 1.89 47.20 -35.10
C TYR A 480 2.30 46.83 -33.65
N PRO A 481 2.88 47.76 -32.87
CA PRO A 481 3.96 48.71 -33.11
C PRO A 481 5.27 48.34 -32.38
#